data_AF-A0A4R6LDY0-F1
#
_entry.id   AF-A0A4R6LDY0-F1
#
_cell.length_a   1.000
_cell.length_b   1.000
_cell.length_c   1.000
_cell.angle_alpha   90.00
_cell.angle_beta   90.00
_cell.angle_gamma   90.00
#
_symmetry.space_group_name_H-M   'P 1'
#
loop_
_entity.id
_entity.type
_entity.pdbx_description
1 polymer ?
#
loop_
_entity_poly.entity_id
_entity_poly.type
_entity_poly.pdbx_seq_one_letter_code
_entity_poly.pdbx_strand_id
1 'polypeptide(L)'
;MKRIKPEELTERLSDEQLEVLAEMLGETPTSTEWRECYKKLTDSQLFQVHQRRGELIDRKEQERLNAMTKEEREQEDEKWRIWYENLIPHDFHGNMGEPATLEEFKSRYGVYPSGYDENGNKI
;
A
#
# COMPACT_ATOMS: atom_id res chain seq x y z
N MET A 1 -11.44 -10.62 -17.79
CA MET A 1 -10.21 -10.02 -18.35
C MET A 1 -9.48 -11.07 -19.17
N LYS A 2 -8.94 -10.71 -20.33
CA LYS A 2 -8.06 -11.59 -21.12
C LYS A 2 -6.74 -11.70 -20.37
N ARG A 3 -6.27 -12.91 -20.09
CA ARG A 3 -5.00 -13.15 -19.38
C ARG A 3 -3.90 -13.47 -20.39
N ILE A 4 -2.70 -13.01 -20.10
CA ILE A 4 -1.50 -13.38 -20.86
C ILE A 4 -0.79 -14.50 -20.14
N LYS A 5 -0.44 -15.54 -20.89
CA LYS A 5 0.44 -16.59 -20.43
C LYS A 5 1.90 -16.22 -20.62
N PRO A 6 2.81 -16.81 -19.84
CA PRO A 6 4.24 -16.53 -19.94
C PRO A 6 4.87 -16.87 -21.31
N GLU A 7 4.22 -17.71 -22.11
CA GLU A 7 4.67 -18.10 -23.47
C GLU A 7 4.30 -17.05 -24.53
N GLU A 8 3.34 -16.17 -24.21
CA GLU A 8 2.83 -15.14 -25.10
C GLU A 8 3.58 -13.81 -24.93
N LEU A 9 4.55 -13.75 -24.00
CA LEU A 9 5.41 -12.60 -23.79
C LEU A 9 6.41 -12.46 -24.93
N THR A 10 6.39 -11.30 -25.57
CA THR A 10 7.36 -10.93 -26.60
C THR A 10 8.57 -10.26 -25.96
N GLU A 11 9.70 -10.29 -26.66
CA GLU A 11 10.93 -9.63 -26.23
C GLU A 11 10.74 -8.12 -26.00
N ARG A 12 9.93 -7.48 -26.86
CA ARG A 12 9.43 -6.12 -26.66
C ARG A 12 7.94 -6.19 -26.38
N LEU A 13 7.52 -5.74 -25.20
CA LEU A 13 6.12 -5.76 -24.81
C LEU A 13 5.34 -4.73 -25.65
N SER A 14 4.22 -5.17 -26.22
CA SER A 14 3.26 -4.30 -26.88
C SER A 14 2.43 -3.54 -25.84
N ASP A 15 1.76 -2.47 -26.27
CA ASP A 15 0.83 -1.74 -25.40
C ASP A 15 -0.30 -2.63 -24.86
N GLU A 16 -0.83 -3.54 -25.68
CA GLU A 16 -1.86 -4.50 -25.23
C GLU A 16 -1.30 -5.43 -24.15
N GLN A 17 -0.07 -5.91 -24.30
CA GLN A 17 0.56 -6.75 -23.28
C GLN A 17 0.83 -5.98 -22.00
N LEU A 18 1.31 -4.74 -22.09
CA LEU A 18 1.53 -3.88 -20.93
C LEU A 18 0.23 -3.59 -20.18
N GLU A 19 -0.86 -3.32 -20.89
CA GLU A 19 -2.16 -3.05 -20.27
C GLU A 19 -2.69 -4.30 -19.55
N VAL A 20 -2.70 -5.46 -20.21
CA VAL A 20 -3.13 -6.72 -19.57
C VAL A 20 -2.24 -7.08 -18.37
N LEU A 21 -0.91 -6.97 -18.49
CA LEU A 21 0.01 -7.25 -17.38
C LEU A 21 -0.20 -6.29 -16.20
N ALA A 22 -0.45 -5.01 -16.48
CA ALA A 22 -0.74 -4.00 -15.46
C ALA A 22 -2.06 -4.30 -14.73
N GLU A 23 -3.09 -4.74 -15.46
CA GLU A 23 -4.35 -5.19 -14.86
C GLU A 23 -4.15 -6.44 -13.99
N MET A 24 -3.40 -7.43 -14.47
CA MET A 24 -3.06 -8.65 -13.71
C MET A 24 -2.32 -8.32 -12.40
N LEU A 25 -1.36 -7.39 -12.45
CA LEU A 25 -0.63 -6.91 -11.26
C LEU A 25 -1.55 -6.19 -10.26
N GLY A 26 -2.63 -5.56 -10.73
CA GLY A 26 -3.63 -4.90 -9.88
C GLY A 26 -4.53 -5.86 -9.11
N GLU A 27 -4.57 -7.15 -9.45
CA GLU A 27 -5.44 -8.13 -8.79
C GLU A 27 -5.01 -8.41 -7.34
N THR A 28 -5.99 -8.47 -6.43
CA THR A 28 -5.79 -8.87 -5.03
C THR A 28 -6.77 -10.00 -4.67
N PRO A 29 -6.29 -11.23 -4.42
CA PRO A 29 -4.89 -11.67 -4.47
C PRO A 29 -4.36 -11.75 -5.91
N THR A 30 -3.04 -11.58 -6.07
CA THR A 30 -2.41 -11.58 -7.39
C THR A 30 -2.45 -12.96 -8.03
N SER A 31 -2.81 -13.03 -9.32
CA SER A 31 -2.95 -14.28 -10.07
C SER A 31 -1.65 -15.08 -10.20
N THR A 32 -1.80 -16.39 -10.36
CA THR A 32 -0.71 -17.33 -10.67
C THR A 32 0.00 -16.99 -11.96
N GLU A 33 -0.77 -16.64 -13.00
CA GLU A 33 -0.27 -16.30 -14.34
C GLU A 33 0.60 -15.04 -14.28
N TRP A 34 0.22 -14.04 -13.46
CA TRP A 34 1.07 -12.88 -13.22
C TRP A 34 2.41 -13.28 -12.63
N ARG A 35 2.40 -14.16 -11.60
CA ARG A 35 3.64 -14.59 -10.93
C ARG A 35 4.56 -15.34 -11.89
N GLU A 36 4.01 -16.07 -12.85
CA GLU A 36 4.80 -16.76 -13.88
C GLU A 36 5.35 -15.78 -14.93
N CYS A 37 4.53 -14.83 -15.39
CA CYS A 37 4.98 -13.77 -16.30
C CYS A 37 6.08 -12.92 -15.66
N TYR A 38 5.90 -12.51 -14.40
CA TYR A 38 6.85 -11.72 -13.62
C TYR A 38 8.27 -12.32 -13.64
N LYS A 39 8.38 -13.64 -13.52
CA LYS A 39 9.68 -14.35 -13.53
C LYS A 39 10.41 -14.28 -14.87
N LYS A 40 9.70 -14.01 -15.97
CA LYS A 40 10.26 -13.92 -17.33
C LYS A 40 10.52 -12.47 -17.77
N LEU A 41 9.99 -11.48 -17.06
CA LEU A 41 10.18 -10.07 -17.39
C LEU A 41 11.57 -9.60 -16.95
N THR A 42 12.17 -8.75 -17.78
CA THR A 42 13.35 -7.96 -17.40
C THR A 42 12.95 -6.80 -16.49
N ASP A 43 13.90 -6.24 -15.74
CA ASP A 43 13.65 -5.08 -14.89
C ASP A 43 13.07 -3.89 -15.67
N SER A 44 13.54 -3.67 -16.90
CA SER A 44 13.03 -2.60 -17.76
C SER A 44 11.58 -2.83 -18.17
N GLN A 45 11.20 -4.07 -18.48
CA GLN A 45 9.82 -4.41 -18.82
C GLN A 45 8.93 -4.32 -17.58
N LEU A 46 9.43 -4.75 -16.43
CA LEU A 46 8.72 -4.63 -15.16
C LEU A 46 8.43 -3.16 -14.83
N PHE A 47 9.41 -2.27 -15.02
CA PHE A 47 9.20 -0.82 -14.88
C PHE A 47 8.08 -0.30 -15.77
N GLN A 48 8.03 -0.71 -17.04
CA GLN A 48 6.96 -0.33 -17.97
C GLN A 48 5.59 -0.82 -17.50
N VAL A 49 5.48 -2.05 -16.99
CA VAL A 49 4.23 -2.58 -16.43
C VAL A 49 3.78 -1.77 -15.21
N HIS A 50 4.70 -1.42 -14.29
CA HIS A 50 4.37 -0.59 -13.13
C HIS A 50 3.91 0.81 -13.53
N GLN A 51 4.58 1.43 -14.50
CA GLN A 51 4.18 2.72 -15.04
C GLN A 51 2.77 2.66 -15.63
N ARG A 52 2.51 1.67 -16.50
CA ARG A 52 1.18 1.46 -17.10
C ARG A 52 0.11 1.20 -16.04
N ARG A 53 0.43 0.47 -14.96
CA ARG A 53 -0.49 0.29 -13.82
C ARG A 53 -0.83 1.62 -13.14
N GLY A 54 0.15 2.51 -12.95
CA GLY A 54 -0.10 3.86 -12.44
C GLY A 54 -1.08 4.62 -13.33
N GLU A 55 -0.82 4.65 -14.64
CA GLU A 55 -1.69 5.30 -15.64
C GLU A 55 -3.13 4.74 -15.59
N LEU A 56 -3.30 3.43 -15.41
CA LEU A 56 -4.63 2.80 -15.28
C LEU A 56 -5.36 3.21 -14.00
N ILE A 57 -4.64 3.34 -12.88
CA ILE A 57 -5.21 3.77 -11.60
C ILE A 57 -5.65 5.23 -11.72
N ASP A 58 -4.79 6.09 -12.25
CA ASP A 58 -5.08 7.51 -12.42
C ASP A 58 -6.27 7.71 -13.36
N ARG A 59 -6.34 6.96 -14.47
CA ARG A 59 -7.48 6.99 -15.40
C ARG A 59 -8.79 6.62 -14.71
N LYS A 60 -8.80 5.52 -13.95
CA LYS A 60 -10.00 5.08 -13.20
C LYS A 60 -10.43 6.11 -12.16
N GLU A 61 -9.48 6.74 -11.48
CA GLU A 61 -9.78 7.77 -10.49
C GLU A 61 -10.36 9.02 -11.15
N GLN A 62 -9.79 9.46 -12.28
CA GLN A 62 -10.36 10.57 -13.05
C GLN A 62 -11.78 10.26 -13.55
N GLU A 63 -12.02 9.04 -14.03
CA GLU A 63 -13.37 8.60 -14.41
C GLU A 63 -14.35 8.64 -13.23
N ARG A 64 -13.92 8.19 -12.04
CA ARG A 64 -14.70 8.27 -10.80
C ARG A 64 -15.04 9.71 -10.45
N LEU A 65 -14.04 10.60 -10.41
CA LEU A 65 -14.20 12.02 -10.08
C LEU A 65 -15.12 12.74 -11.07
N ASN A 66 -15.02 12.40 -12.37
CA ASN A 66 -15.89 12.95 -13.40
C ASN A 66 -17.33 12.47 -13.28
N ALA A 67 -17.54 11.23 -12.84
CA ALA A 67 -18.87 10.66 -12.62
C ALA A 67 -19.55 11.16 -11.34
N MET A 68 -18.79 11.69 -10.38
CA MET A 68 -19.34 12.17 -9.10
C MET A 68 -20.22 13.41 -9.27
N THR A 69 -21.39 13.33 -8.65
CA THR A 69 -22.28 14.46 -8.43
C THR A 69 -21.66 15.48 -7.46
N LYS A 70 -22.25 16.68 -7.42
CA LYS A 70 -21.79 17.74 -6.51
C LYS A 70 -21.93 17.33 -5.03
N GLU A 71 -23.04 16.69 -4.69
CA GLU A 71 -23.31 16.23 -3.32
C GLU A 71 -22.33 15.13 -2.87
N GLU A 72 -21.97 14.20 -3.76
CA GLU A 72 -20.96 13.18 -3.47
C GLU A 72 -19.56 13.79 -3.25
N ARG A 73 -19.20 14.82 -4.03
CA ARG A 73 -17.92 15.53 -3.83
C ARG A 73 -17.88 16.24 -2.49
N GLU A 74 -18.94 16.93 -2.12
CA GLU A 74 -19.03 17.60 -0.82
C GLU A 74 -18.90 16.60 0.35
N GLN A 75 -19.48 15.41 0.23
CA GLN A 75 -19.32 14.34 1.23
C GLN A 75 -17.89 13.78 1.29
N GLU A 76 -17.22 13.66 0.15
CA GLU A 76 -15.84 13.18 0.10
C GLU A 76 -14.86 14.22 0.65
N ASP A 77 -15.03 15.50 0.28
CA ASP A 77 -14.27 16.62 0.83
C ASP A 77 -14.43 16.71 2.35
N GLU A 78 -15.64 16.50 2.86
CA GLU A 78 -15.93 16.43 4.30
C GLU A 78 -15.20 15.27 4.97
N LYS A 79 -15.21 14.07 4.36
CA LYS A 79 -14.45 12.90 4.87
C LYS A 79 -12.95 13.19 4.95
N TRP A 80 -12.39 13.78 3.89
CA TRP A 80 -10.98 14.16 3.87
C TRP A 80 -10.68 15.23 4.92
N ARG A 81 -11.54 16.24 5.07
CA ARG A 81 -11.40 17.28 6.10
C ARG A 81 -11.37 16.67 7.51
N ILE A 82 -12.34 15.80 7.82
CA ILE A 82 -12.37 15.06 9.09
C ILE A 82 -11.09 14.24 9.28
N TRP A 83 -10.60 13.56 8.24
CA TRP A 83 -9.35 12.80 8.32
C TRP A 83 -8.13 13.69 8.61
N TYR A 84 -8.02 14.86 7.96
CA TYR A 84 -6.97 15.85 8.23
C TYR A 84 -7.08 16.51 9.61
N GLU A 85 -8.29 16.81 10.08
CA GLU A 85 -8.51 17.36 11.42
C GLU A 85 -8.19 16.36 12.53
N ASN A 86 -8.36 15.06 12.26
CA ASN A 86 -8.00 13.96 13.16
C ASN A 86 -6.56 13.46 12.99
N LEU A 87 -5.79 13.99 12.03
CA LEU A 87 -4.34 13.78 11.96
C LEU A 87 -3.68 14.61 13.07
N ILE A 88 -3.78 14.12 14.31
CA ILE A 88 -3.02 14.67 15.43
C ILE A 88 -1.54 14.45 15.09
N PRO A 89 -0.72 15.51 14.90
CA PRO A 89 0.68 15.38 14.47
C PRO A 89 1.56 14.61 15.47
N HIS A 90 1.03 14.29 16.65
CA HIS A 90 1.72 13.64 17.76
C HIS A 90 1.18 12.24 18.07
N ASP A 91 0.10 11.79 17.40
CA ASP A 91 -0.47 10.44 17.57
C ASP A 91 0.06 9.43 16.54
N PHE A 92 1.00 9.83 15.67
CA PHE A 92 1.82 8.84 14.97
C PHE A 92 2.83 8.23 15.96
N HIS A 93 2.31 7.37 16.84
CA HIS A 93 3.11 6.37 17.53
C HIS A 93 3.49 5.34 16.47
N GLY A 94 4.71 5.43 15.93
CA GLY A 94 5.29 4.36 15.16
C GLY A 94 5.25 3.08 16.01
N ASN A 95 4.23 2.26 15.80
CA ASN A 95 4.04 1.00 16.51
C ASN A 95 5.07 -0.02 16.01
N MET A 96 6.31 0.12 16.47
CA MET A 96 7.25 -0.98 16.67
C MET A 96 7.17 -1.50 18.12
N GLY A 97 6.02 -1.33 18.78
CA GLY A 97 5.70 -2.04 20.01
C GLY A 97 6.55 -1.69 21.23
N GLU A 98 7.17 -0.51 21.28
CA GLU A 98 7.82 -0.07 22.52
C GLU A 98 6.76 0.36 23.55
N PRO A 99 6.86 -0.11 24.81
CA PRO A 99 5.98 0.31 25.89
C PRO A 99 6.05 1.82 26.13
N ALA A 100 4.90 2.48 26.29
CA ALA A 100 4.83 3.91 26.56
C ALA A 100 5.07 4.24 28.04
N THR A 101 4.96 3.24 28.92
CA THR A 101 5.16 3.42 30.37
C THR A 101 6.08 2.35 30.97
N LEU A 102 6.67 2.67 32.12
CA LEU A 102 7.47 1.74 32.94
C LEU A 102 6.68 0.47 33.31
N GLU A 103 5.39 0.62 33.63
CA GLU A 103 4.53 -0.50 34.00
C GLU A 103 4.16 -1.37 32.78
N GLU A 104 3.92 -0.76 31.62
CA GLU A 104 3.77 -1.53 30.38
C GLU A 104 5.05 -2.28 30.01
N PHE A 105 6.22 -1.67 30.26
CA PHE A 105 7.51 -2.31 30.03
C PHE A 105 7.71 -3.51 30.95
N LYS A 106 7.43 -3.35 32.26
CA LYS A 106 7.49 -4.43 33.24
C LYS A 106 6.50 -5.55 32.90
N SER A 107 5.26 -5.20 32.57
CA SER A 107 4.21 -6.16 32.19
C SER A 107 4.61 -6.97 30.95
N ARG A 108 5.24 -6.33 29.96
CA ARG A 108 5.60 -6.96 28.69
C ARG A 108 6.89 -7.79 28.73
N TYR A 109 7.92 -7.29 29.42
CA TYR A 109 9.26 -7.89 29.42
C TYR A 109 9.65 -8.54 30.75
N GLY A 110 8.81 -8.44 31.79
CA GLY A 110 9.06 -9.01 33.12
C GLY A 110 10.13 -8.28 33.93
N VAL A 111 10.71 -7.21 33.38
CA VAL A 111 11.79 -6.42 33.97
C VAL A 111 11.52 -4.94 33.75
N TYR A 112 12.04 -4.08 34.63
CA TYR A 112 12.06 -2.65 34.37
C TYR A 112 13.15 -2.30 33.33
N PRO A 113 12.99 -1.19 32.57
CA PRO A 113 14.00 -0.73 31.63
C PRO A 113 15.30 -0.34 32.36
N SER A 114 16.41 -0.30 31.63
CA SER A 114 17.73 0.05 32.17
C SER A 114 17.71 1.41 32.89
N GLY A 115 18.37 1.50 34.05
CA GLY A 115 18.35 2.68 34.92
C GLY A 115 17.29 2.65 36.02
N TYR A 116 16.56 1.54 36.14
CA TYR A 116 15.60 1.29 37.21
C TYR A 116 15.92 -0.03 37.93
N ASP A 117 15.65 -0.08 39.24
CA ASP A 117 15.77 -1.27 40.07
C ASP A 117 14.55 -2.22 39.90
N GLU A 118 14.58 -3.37 40.58
CA GLU A 118 13.52 -4.38 40.52
C GLU A 118 12.16 -3.88 41.04
N ASN A 119 12.15 -2.77 41.78
CA ASN A 119 10.98 -2.14 42.35
C ASN A 119 10.50 -0.93 41.51
N GLY A 120 11.18 -0.59 40.42
CA GLY A 120 10.83 0.53 39.55
C GLY A 120 11.36 1.88 40.04
N ASN A 121 12.31 1.88 40.98
CA ASN A 121 12.99 3.11 41.40
C ASN A 121 14.19 3.37 40.49
N LYS A 122 14.43 4.64 40.18
CA LYS A 122 15.57 5.05 39.37
C LYS A 122 16.88 4.87 40.15
N ILE A 123 17.87 4.23 39.52
CA ILE A 123 19.22 3.98 40.06
C ILE A 123 20.15 5.16 39.74
#